data_AF-A0A414D8A5-F1
#
_entry.id   AF-A0A414D8A5-F1
#
_cell.length_a   1.000
_cell.length_b   1.000
_cell.length_c   1.000
_cell.angle_alpha   90.00
_cell.angle_beta   90.00
_cell.angle_gamma   90.00
#
_symmetry.space_group_name_H-M   'P 1'
#
loop_
_entity.id
_entity.type
_entity.pdbx_description
1 polymer ?
#
loop_
_entity_poly.entity_id
_entity_poly.type
_entity_poly.pdbx_seq_one_letter_code
_entity_poly.pdbx_strand_id
1 'polypeptide(L)'
;MCDVAQRLEDRGIEKGMKAGIEKGIKEGIKQGLQKGREEGNQMIYSLVEDESISMEKGAQKLGVSVEKLQANMINAGYKCPDME
;
A
#
# COMPACT_ATOMS: atom_id res chain seq x y z
N MET A 1 -36.99 -8.49 33.70
CA MET A 1 -36.94 -8.07 32.29
C MET A 1 -35.74 -7.18 31.95
N CYS A 2 -35.16 -6.43 32.89
CA CYS A 2 -34.00 -5.56 32.61
C CYS A 2 -32.68 -6.30 32.35
N ASP A 3 -32.44 -7.46 32.97
CA ASP A 3 -31.17 -8.21 32.87
C ASP A 3 -30.86 -8.73 31.44
N VAL A 4 -31.89 -9.17 30.71
CA VAL A 4 -31.73 -9.71 29.35
C VAL A 4 -31.45 -8.59 28.34
N ALA A 5 -32.11 -7.44 28.47
CA ALA A 5 -31.91 -6.30 27.58
C ALA A 5 -30.48 -5.74 27.72
N GLN A 6 -30.02 -5.58 28.96
CA GLN A 6 -28.68 -5.07 29.26
C GLN A 6 -27.59 -6.01 28.70
N ARG A 7 -27.76 -7.33 28.84
CA ARG A 7 -26.83 -8.32 28.25
C ARG A 7 -26.83 -8.33 26.72
N LEU A 8 -27.95 -7.99 26.08
CA LEU A 8 -28.03 -7.87 24.62
C LEU A 8 -27.35 -6.59 24.13
N GLU A 9 -27.52 -5.47 24.85
CA GLU A 9 -26.83 -4.20 24.58
C GLU A 9 -25.31 -4.36 24.74
N ASP A 10 -24.85 -4.92 25.85
CA ASP A 10 -23.42 -5.17 26.10
C ASP A 10 -22.81 -6.06 25.01
N ARG A 11 -23.52 -7.11 24.59
CA ARG A 11 -23.08 -7.98 23.49
C ARG A 11 -23.07 -7.26 22.14
N GLY A 12 -24.02 -6.35 21.91
CA GLY A 12 -24.07 -5.51 20.72
C GLY A 12 -22.88 -4.57 20.64
N ILE A 13 -22.56 -3.90 21.75
CA ILE A 13 -21.42 -3.00 21.88
C ILE A 13 -20.10 -3.78 21.71
N GLU A 14 -19.93 -4.90 22.40
CA GLU A 14 -18.73 -5.74 22.31
C GLU A 14 -18.47 -6.19 20.86
N LYS A 15 -19.52 -6.70 20.18
CA LYS A 15 -19.40 -7.09 18.77
C LYS A 15 -19.09 -5.91 17.86
N GLY A 16 -19.75 -4.77 18.10
CA GLY A 16 -19.52 -3.53 17.35
C GLY A 16 -18.09 -3.03 17.48
N MET A 17 -17.56 -2.96 18.71
CA MET A 17 -16.19 -2.56 18.98
C MET A 17 -15.18 -3.53 18.37
N LYS A 18 -15.38 -4.84 18.55
CA LYS A 18 -14.48 -5.85 17.99
C LYS A 18 -14.40 -5.76 16.47
N ALA A 19 -15.55 -5.65 15.80
CA ALA A 19 -15.61 -5.49 14.35
C ALA A 19 -15.00 -4.15 13.88
N GLY A 20 -15.23 -3.07 14.62
CA GLY A 20 -14.65 -1.76 14.32
C GLY A 20 -13.13 -1.74 14.43
N ILE A 21 -12.58 -2.30 15.52
CA ILE A 21 -11.14 -2.40 15.76
C ILE A 21 -10.49 -3.29 14.70
N GLU A 22 -11.06 -4.46 14.41
CA GLU A 22 -10.51 -5.39 13.41
C GLU A 22 -10.44 -4.74 12.02
N LYS A 23 -11.52 -4.08 11.60
CA LYS A 23 -11.54 -3.34 10.32
C LYS A 23 -10.54 -2.20 10.31
N GLY A 24 -10.51 -1.39 11.37
CA GLY A 24 -9.61 -0.25 11.48
C GLY A 24 -8.14 -0.64 11.40
N ILE A 25 -7.75 -1.69 12.14
CA ILE A 25 -6.37 -2.21 12.11
C ILE A 25 -6.03 -2.77 10.73
N LYS A 26 -6.91 -3.58 10.14
CA LYS A 26 -6.66 -4.20 8.84
C LYS A 26 -6.47 -3.17 7.73
N GLU A 27 -7.35 -2.18 7.66
CA GLU A 27 -7.25 -1.11 6.66
C GLU A 27 -6.04 -0.20 6.93
N GLY A 28 -5.78 0.14 8.19
CA GLY A 28 -4.62 0.97 8.57
C GLY A 28 -3.29 0.32 8.21
N ILE A 29 -3.11 -0.97 8.51
CA ILE A 29 -1.90 -1.72 8.14
C ILE A 29 -1.75 -1.80 6.63
N LYS A 30 -2.83 -2.10 5.90
CA LYS A 30 -2.80 -2.20 4.43
C LYS A 30 -2.40 -0.87 3.79
N GLN A 31 -2.99 0.24 4.22
CA GLN A 31 -2.65 1.58 3.71
C GLN A 31 -1.22 1.96 4.07
N GLY A 32 -0.77 1.70 5.30
CA GLY A 32 0.59 1.99 5.74
C GLY A 32 1.65 1.21 4.95
N LEU A 33 1.44 -0.09 4.72
CA LEU A 33 2.33 -0.93 3.91
C LEU A 33 2.38 -0.46 2.45
N GLN A 34 1.23 -0.11 1.87
CA GLN A 34 1.18 0.38 0.51
C GLN A 34 1.95 1.69 0.37
N LYS A 35 1.70 2.66 1.26
CA LYS A 35 2.39 3.96 1.25
C LYS A 35 3.90 3.81 1.46
N GLY A 36 4.31 2.98 2.43
CA GLY A 36 5.73 2.72 2.66
C GLY A 36 6.43 2.04 1.49
N ARG A 37 5.73 1.16 0.76
CA ARG A 37 6.25 0.56 -0.47
C ARG A 37 6.38 1.60 -1.59
N GLU A 38 5.37 2.45 -1.78
CA GLU A 38 5.40 3.52 -2.78
C GLU A 38 6.55 4.51 -2.53
N GLU A 39 6.73 4.96 -1.28
CA GLU A 39 7.84 5.81 -0.87
C GLU A 39 9.20 5.13 -1.08
N GLY A 40 9.34 3.86 -0.73
CA GLY A 40 10.57 3.10 -0.97
C GLY A 40 10.90 2.93 -2.46
N ASN A 41 9.89 2.84 -3.31
CA ASN A 41 10.08 2.70 -4.76
C ASN A 41 10.59 4.00 -5.41
N GLN A 42 10.32 5.18 -4.83
CA GLN A 42 10.79 6.48 -5.36
C GLN A 42 12.30 6.54 -5.53
N MET A 43 13.05 5.89 -4.62
CA MET A 43 14.51 5.80 -4.74
C MET A 43 14.92 5.07 -6.02
N ILE A 44 14.25 3.96 -6.35
CA ILE A 44 14.52 3.22 -7.58
C ILE A 44 14.10 4.04 -8.80
N TYR A 45 12.96 4.75 -8.75
CA TYR A 45 12.53 5.59 -9.85
C TYR A 45 13.54 6.69 -10.17
N SER A 46 14.09 7.34 -9.14
CA SER A 46 15.14 8.35 -9.30
C SER A 46 16.41 7.77 -9.94
N LEU A 47 16.82 6.56 -9.53
CA LEU A 47 18.01 5.88 -10.08
C LEU A 47 17.81 5.37 -11.51
N VAL A 48 16.56 5.17 -11.93
CA VAL A 48 16.24 4.82 -13.31
C VAL A 48 16.16 6.09 -14.15
N GLU A 49 15.55 7.15 -13.63
CA GLU A 49 15.43 8.45 -14.31
C GLU A 49 16.79 9.10 -14.59
N ASP A 50 17.75 8.96 -13.68
CA ASP A 50 19.12 9.45 -13.85
C ASP A 50 20.03 8.50 -14.65
N GLU A 51 19.46 7.44 -15.23
CA GLU A 51 20.15 6.39 -16.00
C GLU A 51 21.23 5.62 -15.20
N SER A 52 21.27 5.74 -13.86
CA SER A 52 22.22 5.00 -13.01
C SER A 52 21.98 3.50 -13.03
N ILE A 53 20.73 3.06 -13.24
CA ILE A 53 20.36 1.66 -13.44
C ILE A 53 19.38 1.53 -14.62
N SER A 54 19.44 0.40 -15.33
CA SER A 54 18.48 0.13 -16.41
C SER A 54 17.07 -0.12 -15.86
N MET A 55 16.07 0.09 -16.71
CA MET A 55 14.67 -0.24 -16.42
C MET A 55 14.49 -1.70 -15.99
N GLU A 56 15.19 -2.66 -16.61
CA GLU A 56 15.06 -4.07 -16.19
C GLU A 56 15.64 -4.29 -14.80
N LYS A 57 16.75 -3.61 -14.48
CA LYS A 57 17.37 -3.73 -13.15
C LYS A 57 16.50 -3.08 -12.07
N GLY A 58 15.89 -1.95 -12.36
CA GLY A 58 14.89 -1.31 -11.50
C GLY A 58 13.69 -2.23 -11.25
N ALA A 59 13.14 -2.83 -12.32
CA ALA A 59 11.99 -3.72 -12.24
C ALA A 59 12.31 -4.99 -11.43
N GLN A 60 13.51 -5.56 -11.64
CA GLN A 60 14.03 -6.68 -10.86
C GLN A 60 14.15 -6.34 -9.37
N LYS A 61 14.72 -5.16 -9.02
CA LYS A 61 14.86 -4.73 -7.61
C LYS A 61 13.52 -4.55 -6.92
N LEU A 62 12.51 -4.09 -7.65
CA LEU A 62 11.16 -3.85 -7.14
C LEU A 62 10.26 -5.09 -7.18
N GLY A 63 10.71 -6.17 -7.84
CA GLY A 63 9.95 -7.39 -8.04
C GLY A 63 8.67 -7.17 -8.86
N VAL A 64 8.75 -6.29 -9.87
CA VAL A 64 7.63 -5.96 -10.78
C VAL A 64 8.06 -6.15 -12.22
N SER A 65 7.11 -6.16 -13.16
CA SER A 65 7.44 -6.11 -14.59
C SER A 65 7.92 -4.70 -14.99
N VAL A 66 8.67 -4.63 -16.10
CA VAL A 66 9.16 -3.36 -16.67
C VAL A 66 7.98 -2.43 -17.00
N GLU A 67 6.91 -2.95 -17.59
CA GLU A 67 5.69 -2.20 -17.91
C GLU A 67 5.05 -1.61 -16.64
N LYS A 68 5.02 -2.38 -15.55
CA LYS A 68 4.44 -1.94 -14.28
C LYS A 68 5.33 -0.89 -13.60
N LEU A 69 6.65 -1.03 -13.72
CA LEU A 69 7.59 0.00 -13.28
C LEU A 69 7.35 1.31 -14.03
N GLN A 70 7.23 1.24 -15.35
CA GLN A 70 7.00 2.41 -16.21
C GLN A 70 5.70 3.14 -15.82
N ALA A 71 4.61 2.39 -15.69
CA ALA A 71 3.33 2.96 -15.24
C ALA A 71 3.44 3.63 -13.86
N ASN A 72 4.15 3.00 -12.92
CA ASN A 72 4.32 3.57 -11.59
C ASN A 72 5.19 4.83 -11.60
N MET A 73 6.24 4.87 -12.42
CA MET A 73 7.11 6.04 -12.59
C MET A 73 6.33 7.21 -13.16
N ILE A 74 5.55 6.98 -14.22
CA ILE A 74 4.68 8.01 -14.83
C ILE A 74 3.65 8.52 -13.83
N ASN A 75 2.98 7.63 -13.10
CA ASN A 75 2.00 8.01 -12.07
C ASN A 75 2.63 8.82 -10.93
N ALA A 76 3.91 8.59 -10.64
CA ALA A 76 4.67 9.32 -9.62
C ALA A 76 5.35 10.59 -10.17
N GLY A 77 5.25 10.88 -11.47
CA GLY A 77 5.80 12.08 -12.11
C GLY A 77 7.27 11.97 -12.55
N TYR A 78 7.85 10.78 -12.55
CA TYR A 78 9.21 10.52 -13.04
C TYR A 78 9.22 10.30 -14.55
N LYS A 79 10.29 10.76 -15.20
CA LYS A 79 10.55 10.45 -16.61
C LYS A 79 11.07 9.02 -16.72
N CYS A 80 10.49 8.28 -17.65
CA CYS A 80 11.05 7.01 -18.05
C CYS A 80 12.04 7.28 -19.18
N PRO A 81 13.34 6.94 -19.04
CA PRO A 81 14.23 6.92 -20.19
C PRO A 81 13.67 5.85 -21.13
N ASP A 82 13.06 6.30 -22.22
CA ASP A 82 12.45 5.42 -23.21
C ASP A 82 13.50 4.43 -23.72
N MET A 83 13.09 3.16 -23.78
CA MET A 83 13.85 2.09 -24.40
C MET A 83 14.03 2.44 -25.88
N GLU A 84 15.25 2.81 -26.27
CA GLU A 84 15.70 2.72 -27.67
C GLU A 84 15.51 1.30 -28.21
#